data_AF-A0A2P2J420-F1
#
_entry.id   AF-A0A2P2J420-F1
#
_cell.length_a   1.000
_cell.length_b   1.000
_cell.length_c   1.000
_cell.angle_alpha   90.00
_cell.angle_beta   90.00
_cell.angle_gamma   90.00
#
_symmetry.space_group_name_H-M   'P 1'
#
loop_
_entity.id
_entity.type
_entity.pdbx_description
1 polymer ?
#
loop_
_entity_poly.entity_id
_entity_poly.type
_entity_poly.pdbx_seq_one_letter_code
_entity_poly.pdbx_strand_id
1 'polypeptide(L)'
;MKEPAQRYQPYKNEIIKFSVEELAEIKRVSTGQLHLLGFKPLSCLKDYHNIKPSTFVFPSDKEVIGSTCVFVALHKSMLRLKRLVLSVYVRLLYIPVPRY
;
A
#
# COMPACT_ATOMS: atom_id res chain seq x y z
N MET A 1 -5.20 -19.81 29.06
CA MET A 1 -5.60 -19.34 27.71
C MET A 1 -5.96 -17.87 27.83
N LYS A 2 -5.40 -16.97 27.02
CA LYS A 2 -5.85 -15.57 26.96
C LYS A 2 -7.05 -15.50 26.03
N GLU A 3 -8.13 -14.84 26.47
CA GLU A 3 -9.29 -14.57 25.64
C GLU A 3 -8.87 -13.71 24.42
N PRO A 4 -9.45 -13.95 23.23
CA PRO A 4 -9.14 -13.17 22.05
C PRO A 4 -9.56 -11.71 22.27
N ALA A 5 -8.70 -10.78 21.88
CA ALA A 5 -8.99 -9.36 22.05
C ALA A 5 -10.20 -8.96 21.17
N GLN A 6 -11.28 -8.50 21.78
CA GLN A 6 -12.48 -8.03 21.09
C GLN A 6 -12.48 -6.51 20.96
N ARG A 7 -12.97 -6.00 19.83
CA ARG A 7 -13.18 -4.57 19.56
C ARG A 7 -14.67 -4.28 19.43
N TYR A 8 -15.08 -3.12 19.92
CA TYR A 8 -16.48 -2.70 19.96
C TYR A 8 -16.62 -1.40 19.19
N GLN A 9 -17.57 -1.35 18.25
CA GLN A 9 -17.85 -0.16 17.46
C GLN A 9 -19.34 0.20 17.56
N PRO A 10 -19.69 1.33 18.17
CA PRO A 10 -21.08 1.76 18.27
C PRO A 10 -21.59 2.25 16.91
N TYR A 11 -22.78 1.80 16.52
CA TYR A 11 -23.47 2.23 15.30
C TYR A 11 -24.98 2.15 15.48
N LYS A 12 -25.69 3.26 15.23
CA LYS A 12 -27.17 3.35 15.33
C LYS A 12 -27.75 2.69 16.60
N ASN A 13 -27.22 3.07 17.76
CA ASN A 13 -27.59 2.56 19.09
C ASN A 13 -27.26 1.09 19.38
N GLU A 14 -26.56 0.40 18.47
CA GLU A 14 -26.06 -0.95 18.70
C GLU A 14 -24.54 -0.96 18.86
N ILE A 15 -24.02 -1.95 19.59
CA ILE A 15 -22.58 -2.17 19.72
C ILE A 15 -22.22 -3.36 18.85
N ILE A 16 -21.54 -3.08 17.73
CA ILE A 16 -21.02 -4.12 16.84
C ILE A 16 -19.70 -4.63 17.41
N LYS A 17 -19.61 -5.95 17.59
CA LYS A 17 -18.40 -6.61 18.10
C LYS A 17 -17.60 -7.15 16.93
N PHE A 18 -16.30 -6.89 16.91
CA PHE A 18 -15.38 -7.46 15.95
C PHE A 18 -14.21 -8.13 16.66
N SER A 19 -13.76 -9.27 16.15
CA SER A 19 -12.46 -9.84 16.51
C SER A 19 -11.33 -9.07 15.82
N VAL A 20 -10.10 -9.25 16.32
CA VAL A 20 -8.92 -8.67 15.64
C VAL A 20 -8.73 -9.28 14.26
N GLU A 21 -9.08 -10.55 14.10
CA GLU A 21 -9.00 -11.31 12.86
C GLU A 21 -10.00 -10.77 11.83
N GLU A 22 -11.26 -10.53 12.22
CA GLU A 22 -12.29 -9.95 11.36
C GLU A 22 -11.89 -8.55 10.89
N LEU A 23 -11.36 -7.71 11.79
CA LEU A 23 -10.87 -6.38 11.42
C LEU A 23 -9.67 -6.43 10.49
N ALA A 24 -8.79 -7.43 10.66
CA ALA A 24 -7.65 -7.62 9.76
C ALA A 24 -8.11 -8.05 8.37
N GLU A 25 -9.11 -8.94 8.29
CA GLU A 25 -9.68 -9.42 7.04
C GLU A 25 -10.41 -8.32 6.28
N ILE A 26 -11.26 -7.53 6.95
CA ILE A 26 -11.97 -6.39 6.36
C ILE A 26 -10.97 -5.37 5.78
N LYS A 27 -9.83 -5.16 6.44
CA LYS A 27 -8.80 -4.20 6.00
C LYS A 27 -7.83 -4.77 4.97
N ARG A 28 -7.95 -6.05 4.60
CA ARG A 28 -7.02 -6.73 3.69
C ARG A 28 -7.35 -6.40 2.24
N VAL A 29 -6.80 -5.29 1.75
CA VAL A 29 -7.04 -4.81 0.37
C VAL A 29 -6.14 -5.48 -0.67
N SER A 30 -4.91 -5.89 -0.32
CA SER A 30 -4.04 -6.67 -1.21
C SER A 30 -3.02 -7.53 -0.47
N THR A 31 -2.49 -8.55 -1.14
CA THR A 31 -1.53 -9.53 -0.57
C THR A 31 -0.07 -9.07 -0.58
N GLY A 32 0.25 -8.00 -1.29
CA GLY A 32 1.59 -7.50 -1.56
C GLY A 32 1.71 -6.00 -1.33
N GLN A 33 2.94 -5.52 -1.15
CA GLN A 33 3.21 -4.14 -0.75
C GLN A 33 3.03 -3.13 -1.89
N LEU A 34 3.31 -3.53 -3.15
CA LEU A 34 3.25 -2.65 -4.31
C LEU A 34 2.70 -3.41 -5.52
N HIS A 35 1.51 -3.03 -5.98
CA HIS A 35 0.86 -3.63 -7.15
C HIS A 35 0.81 -2.64 -8.31
N LEU A 36 1.38 -3.04 -9.45
CA LEU A 36 1.32 -2.26 -10.68
C LEU A 36 -0.11 -2.22 -11.24
N LEU A 37 -0.66 -1.03 -11.41
CA LEU A 37 -1.95 -0.82 -12.08
C LEU A 37 -1.78 -0.46 -13.55
N GLY A 38 -0.70 0.24 -13.90
CA GLY A 38 -0.39 0.60 -15.28
C GLY A 38 0.51 1.82 -15.40
N PHE A 39 0.49 2.45 -16.57
CA PHE A 39 1.37 3.57 -16.92
C PHE A 39 0.57 4.78 -17.40
N LYS A 40 0.81 5.94 -16.81
CA LYS A 40 0.11 7.20 -17.12
C LYS A 40 1.12 8.26 -17.61
N PRO A 41 0.74 9.20 -18.50
CA PRO A 41 1.63 10.29 -18.89
C PRO A 41 2.03 11.16 -17.70
N LEU A 42 3.27 11.68 -17.71
CA LEU A 42 3.79 12.58 -16.67
C LEU A 42 2.96 13.86 -16.51
N SER A 43 2.36 14.34 -17.60
CA SER A 43 1.46 15.52 -17.62
C SER A 43 0.22 15.38 -16.73
N CYS A 44 -0.14 14.16 -16.32
CA CYS A 44 -1.26 13.95 -15.42
C CYS A 44 -0.93 14.13 -13.94
N LEU A 45 0.36 14.12 -13.57
CA LEU A 45 0.80 14.40 -12.21
C LEU A 45 1.04 15.91 -12.11
N LYS A 46 0.26 16.56 -11.26
CA LYS A 46 0.34 18.01 -11.01
C LYS A 46 0.91 18.23 -9.62
N ASP A 47 1.65 19.32 -9.43
CA ASP A 47 2.37 19.59 -8.19
C ASP A 47 1.45 19.66 -6.96
N TYR A 48 0.23 20.16 -7.16
CA TYR A 48 -0.78 20.27 -6.12
C TYR A 48 -1.48 18.95 -5.76
N HIS A 49 -1.17 17.82 -6.42
CA HIS A 49 -1.66 16.49 -6.03
C HIS A 49 -0.82 15.85 -4.91
N ASN A 50 0.18 16.55 -4.37
CA ASN A 50 1.01 16.05 -3.28
C ASN A 50 0.25 16.03 -1.95
N ILE A 51 -0.12 14.84 -1.46
CA ILE A 51 -0.86 14.65 -0.19
C ILE A 51 0.09 14.37 0.98
N LYS A 52 1.23 13.73 0.72
CA LYS A 52 2.18 13.24 1.73
C LYS A 52 3.61 13.21 1.19
N PRO A 53 4.64 13.24 2.06
CA PRO A 53 6.03 13.11 1.61
C PRO A 53 6.24 11.87 0.73
N SER A 54 6.96 12.08 -0.38
CA SER A 54 7.24 11.02 -1.33
C SER A 54 8.21 9.99 -0.76
N THR A 55 8.00 8.72 -1.11
CA THR A 55 8.89 7.61 -0.73
C THR A 55 9.74 7.22 -1.92
N PHE A 56 11.02 6.94 -1.68
CA PHE A 56 11.94 6.47 -2.71
C PHE A 56 11.89 4.94 -2.81
N VAL A 57 11.77 4.44 -4.04
CA VAL A 57 11.82 3.00 -4.35
C VAL A 57 13.19 2.69 -4.94
N PHE A 58 13.90 1.76 -4.31
CA PHE A 58 15.22 1.30 -4.76
C PHE A 58 15.18 -0.21 -5.02
N PRO A 59 15.77 -0.70 -6.14
CA PRO A 59 15.79 -2.13 -6.43
C PRO A 59 16.71 -2.90 -5.48
N SER A 60 16.41 -4.19 -5.26
CA SER A 60 17.22 -5.06 -4.42
C SER A 60 17.11 -6.51 -4.90
N ASP A 61 18.22 -7.08 -5.36
CA ASP A 61 18.29 -8.47 -5.85
C ASP A 61 18.32 -9.53 -4.74
N LYS A 62 18.15 -9.12 -3.47
CA LYS A 62 18.18 -10.03 -2.31
C LYS A 62 17.08 -11.08 -2.34
N GLU A 63 15.87 -10.69 -2.73
CA GLU A 63 14.70 -11.58 -2.74
C GLU A 63 14.42 -12.15 -4.13
N VAL A 64 14.67 -11.34 -5.17
CA VAL A 64 14.44 -11.71 -6.57
C VAL A 64 15.64 -11.31 -7.41
N ILE A 65 16.40 -12.30 -7.86
CA ILE A 65 17.60 -12.09 -8.70
C ILE A 65 17.17 -11.45 -10.04
N GLY A 66 17.89 -10.40 -10.47
CA GLY A 66 17.58 -9.67 -11.71
C GLY A 66 16.55 -8.54 -11.55
N SER A 67 16.03 -8.32 -10.35
CA SER A 67 15.07 -7.23 -10.07
C SER A 67 15.64 -5.85 -10.43
N THR A 68 16.94 -5.65 -10.20
CA THR A 68 17.66 -4.41 -10.51
C THR A 68 17.71 -4.17 -12.00
N CYS A 69 17.97 -5.20 -12.79
CA CYS A 69 17.99 -5.09 -14.25
C CYS A 69 16.62 -4.67 -14.78
N VAL A 70 15.56 -5.35 -14.34
CA VAL A 70 14.17 -5.03 -14.73
C VAL A 70 13.77 -3.63 -14.30
N PHE A 71 14.09 -3.23 -13.07
CA PHE A 71 13.81 -1.89 -12.55
C PHE A 71 14.51 -0.81 -13.38
N VAL A 72 15.80 -1.00 -13.70
CA VAL A 72 16.58 -0.04 -14.51
C VAL A 72 16.02 0.05 -15.92
N ALA A 73 15.67 -1.07 -16.55
CA ALA A 73 15.06 -1.09 -17.88
C ALA A 73 13.71 -0.38 -17.90
N LEU A 74 12.88 -0.61 -16.87
CA LEU A 74 11.58 0.04 -16.70
C LEU A 74 11.76 1.55 -16.51
N HIS A 75 12.63 1.97 -15.58
CA HIS A 75 12.91 3.37 -15.29
C HIS A 75 13.40 4.13 -16.54
N LYS A 76 14.38 3.56 -17.27
CA LYS A 76 14.88 4.14 -18.54
C LYS A 76 13.76 4.29 -19.57
N SER A 77 12.88 3.30 -19.69
CA SER A 77 11.76 3.34 -20.64
C SER A 77 10.72 4.39 -20.25
N MET A 78 10.41 4.53 -18.96
CA MET A 78 9.46 5.53 -18.44
C MET A 78 9.96 6.96 -18.66
N LEU A 79 11.25 7.22 -18.43
CA LEU A 79 11.88 8.51 -18.72
C LEU A 79 11.80 8.85 -20.22
N ARG A 80 12.17 7.91 -21.10
CA ARG A 80 12.12 8.10 -22.55
C ARG A 80 10.71 8.42 -23.05
N LEU A 81 9.70 7.74 -22.49
CA LEU A 81 8.29 7.91 -22.90
C LEU A 81 7.56 9.03 -22.14
N LYS A 82 8.21 9.71 -21.19
CA LYS A 82 7.58 10.69 -20.28
C LYS A 82 6.33 10.12 -19.60
N ARG A 83 6.42 8.90 -19.08
CA ARG A 83 5.36 8.20 -18.36
C ARG A 83 5.77 7.93 -16.92
N LEU A 84 4.77 7.78 -16.07
CA LEU A 84 4.91 7.37 -14.69
C LEU A 84 4.10 6.11 -14.42
N VAL A 85 4.56 5.38 -13.42
CA VAL A 85 3.98 4.12 -12.99
C VAL A 85 2.87 4.41 -11.98
N LEU A 86 1.66 3.94 -12.27
CA LEU A 86 0.55 3.95 -11.32
C LEU A 86 0.53 2.61 -10.58
N SER A 87 0.52 2.66 -9.25
CA SER A 87 0.54 1.47 -8.40
C SER A 87 -0.30 1.67 -7.14
N VAL A 88 -0.83 0.55 -6.61
CA VAL A 88 -1.39 0.50 -5.27
C VAL A 88 -0.28 0.13 -4.31
N TYR A 89 -0.02 1.01 -3.35
CA TYR A 89 0.94 0.76 -2.29
C TYR A 89 0.19 0.49 -0.98
N VAL A 90 0.29 -0.73 -0.48
CA VAL A 90 -0.23 -1.14 0.82
C VAL A 90 0.93 -1.25 1.78
N ARG A 91 1.01 -0.30 2.72
CA ARG A 91 1.98 -0.36 3.80
C ARG A 91 1.44 -1.26 4.90
N LEU A 92 2.10 -2.40 5.13
CA LEU A 92 1.89 -3.24 6.30
C LEU A 92 2.51 -2.57 7.54
N LEU A 93 2.05 -1.37 7.89
CA LEU A 93 2.20 -0.95 9.28
C LEU A 93 1.11 -1.68 10.03
N TYR A 94 1.52 -2.43 11.05
CA TYR A 94 0.69 -2.81 12.17
C TYR A 94 -0.22 -1.62 12.48
N ILE A 95 -1.50 -1.67 12.08
CA ILE A 95 -2.44 -0.60 12.37
C ILE A 95 -2.55 -0.62 13.88
N PRO A 96 -1.97 0.35 14.63
CA PRO A 96 -2.13 0.37 16.06
C PRO A 96 -3.60 0.72 16.25
N VAL A 97 -4.41 -0.28 16.58
CA VAL A 97 -5.82 -0.07 16.83
C VAL A 97 -5.86 0.73 18.13
N PRO A 98 -6.22 2.02 18.10
CA PRO A 98 -6.09 2.89 19.26
C PRO A 98 -6.82 2.23 20.44
N ARG A 99 -6.13 2.11 21.57
CA ARG A 99 -6.75 1.75 22.84
C ARG A 99 -7.33 3.05 23.40
N TYR A 100 -8.60 3.30 23.08
CA TYR A 100 -9.45 4.13 23.92
C TYR A 100 -10.18 3.19 24.87
#